data_AF-A0A6G3SCR2-F1
#
_entry.id   AF-A0A6G3SCR2-F1
#
_cell.length_a   1.000
_cell.length_b   1.000
_cell.length_c   1.000
_cell.angle_alpha   90.00
_cell.angle_beta   90.00
_cell.angle_gamma   90.00
#
_symmetry.space_group_name_H-M   'P 1'
#
loop_
_entity.id
_entity.type
_entity.pdbx_description
1 polymer ?
#
loop_
_entity_poly.entity_id
_entity_poly.type
_entity_poly.pdbx_seq_one_letter_code
_entity_poly.pdbx_strand_id
1 'polypeptide(L)'
;LPAADAGRAEALARIRDAAKHQPTSVPVWLAHEQWVRTELLRAEGRDTPEDWSATVTALEPLDRPYDLARARLRLAESLLVSSATAGGPTEDDRDRATELLRLVSAVADHLGARPLTESVALLAQRARLSLTRDVPRRDAPADPAEEFGLTSRERDVLRLVAVGRSNRQIAEELFISPKTASVHVSNILAKLGVAGRGEAAALAHRLRLFPDQPVLVAPPGAGTTG
;
A
#
# COMPACT_ATOMS: atom_id res chain seq x y z
N LEU A 1 10.84 -5.90 -41.06
CA LEU A 1 11.55 -5.46 -42.29
C LEU A 1 11.92 -6.70 -43.11
N PRO A 2 11.40 -6.85 -44.33
CA PRO A 2 11.82 -7.89 -45.29
C PRO A 2 13.30 -7.76 -45.65
N ALA A 3 13.99 -8.88 -45.93
CA ALA A 3 15.45 -8.90 -46.12
C ALA A 3 15.95 -8.15 -47.38
N ALA A 4 15.06 -7.87 -48.34
CA ALA A 4 15.42 -7.45 -49.69
C ALA A 4 15.10 -5.97 -50.05
N ASP A 5 14.64 -5.15 -49.10
CA ASP A 5 14.26 -3.77 -49.42
C ASP A 5 15.50 -2.87 -49.63
N ALA A 6 15.53 -2.20 -50.79
CA ALA A 6 16.52 -1.17 -51.10
C ALA A 6 16.44 -0.03 -50.05
N GLY A 7 17.58 0.32 -49.45
CA GLY A 7 17.66 1.31 -48.37
C GLY A 7 17.59 0.73 -46.95
N ARG A 8 17.38 -0.59 -46.79
CA ARG A 8 17.40 -1.26 -45.47
C ARG A 8 18.74 -1.07 -44.74
N ALA A 9 19.85 -1.22 -45.44
CA ALA A 9 21.18 -1.06 -44.84
C ALA A 9 21.37 0.34 -44.24
N GLU A 10 20.86 1.35 -44.94
CA GLU A 10 20.93 2.76 -44.55
C GLU A 10 19.95 3.11 -43.42
N ALA A 11 18.73 2.54 -43.44
CA ALA A 11 17.78 2.64 -42.34
C ALA A 11 18.31 1.95 -41.05
N LEU A 12 18.91 0.76 -41.18
CA LEU A 12 19.55 0.06 -40.06
C LEU A 12 20.77 0.80 -39.54
N ALA A 13 21.55 1.45 -40.42
CA ALA A 13 22.67 2.29 -40.02
C ALA A 13 22.19 3.49 -39.19
N ARG A 14 21.13 4.18 -39.63
CA ARG A 14 20.52 5.29 -38.89
C ARG A 14 19.94 4.88 -37.54
N ILE A 15 19.26 3.74 -37.47
CA ILE A 15 18.75 3.20 -36.18
C ILE A 15 19.91 2.85 -35.24
N ARG A 16 20.97 2.21 -35.75
CA ARG A 16 22.14 1.84 -34.96
C ARG A 16 22.92 3.05 -34.48
N ASP A 17 22.98 4.10 -35.29
CA ASP A 17 23.64 5.36 -34.94
C ASP A 17 22.82 6.15 -33.91
N ALA A 18 21.50 6.23 -34.08
CA ALA A 18 20.61 6.81 -33.07
C ALA A 18 20.68 6.04 -31.74
N ALA A 19 20.75 4.71 -31.76
CA ALA A 19 20.86 3.88 -30.56
C ALA A 19 22.20 4.05 -29.81
N LYS A 20 23.31 4.38 -30.49
CA LYS A 20 24.62 4.66 -29.85
C LYS A 20 24.63 5.95 -29.04
N HIS A 21 23.81 6.91 -29.44
CA HIS A 21 23.71 8.23 -28.82
C HIS A 21 22.48 8.34 -27.90
N GLN A 22 21.62 7.33 -27.90
CA GLN A 22 20.66 7.20 -26.82
C GLN A 22 21.41 6.74 -25.57
N PRO A 23 21.39 7.51 -24.48
CA PRO A 23 21.69 6.93 -23.20
C PRO A 23 20.60 5.90 -22.94
N THR A 24 20.88 4.62 -23.17
CA THR A 24 20.16 3.57 -22.44
C THR A 24 20.78 3.55 -21.05
N SER A 25 20.67 4.67 -20.34
CA SER A 25 20.85 4.67 -18.92
C SER A 25 19.66 3.84 -18.40
N VAL A 26 19.93 2.59 -18.03
CA VAL A 26 18.90 1.78 -17.38
C VAL A 26 18.45 2.62 -16.18
N PRO A 27 17.15 2.94 -16.01
CA PRO A 27 16.68 3.87 -14.97
C PRO A 27 17.26 3.56 -13.57
N VAL A 28 17.56 2.29 -13.31
CA VAL A 28 18.26 1.80 -12.12
C VAL A 28 19.64 2.43 -11.89
N TRP A 29 20.44 2.62 -12.95
CA TRP A 29 21.77 3.23 -12.85
C TRP A 29 21.69 4.72 -12.55
N LEU A 30 20.75 5.45 -13.16
CA LEU A 30 20.54 6.87 -12.85
C LEU A 30 20.08 7.05 -11.40
N ALA A 31 19.17 6.21 -10.93
CA ALA A 31 18.72 6.29 -9.55
C ALA A 31 19.82 5.90 -8.56
N HIS A 32 20.64 4.89 -8.87
CA HIS A 32 21.79 4.54 -8.04
C HIS A 32 22.86 5.62 -8.02
N GLU A 33 23.18 6.21 -9.16
CA GLU A 33 24.12 7.34 -9.25
C GLU A 33 23.61 8.52 -8.40
N GLN A 34 22.33 8.88 -8.57
CA GLN A 34 21.69 9.94 -7.80
C GLN A 34 21.72 9.64 -6.31
N TRP A 35 21.38 8.41 -5.92
CA TRP A 35 21.43 7.99 -4.52
C TRP A 35 22.84 8.10 -3.94
N VAL A 36 23.85 7.54 -4.61
CA VAL A 36 25.24 7.59 -4.12
C VAL A 36 25.71 9.04 -3.96
N ARG A 37 25.36 9.91 -4.91
CA ARG A 37 25.66 11.34 -4.83
C ARG A 37 25.01 12.01 -3.62
N THR A 38 23.75 11.74 -3.36
CA THR A 38 23.03 12.32 -2.21
C THR A 38 23.54 11.76 -0.87
N GLU A 39 23.89 10.47 -0.77
CA GLU A 39 24.54 9.93 0.43
C GLU A 39 25.92 10.55 0.67
N LEU A 40 26.67 10.89 -0.38
CA LEU A 40 27.93 11.61 -0.25
C LEU A 40 27.70 13.02 0.33
N LEU A 41 26.72 13.76 -0.19
CA LEU A 41 26.35 15.08 0.36
C LEU A 41 25.99 14.97 1.84
N ARG A 42 25.25 13.93 2.24
CA ARG A 42 24.89 13.68 3.63
C ARG A 42 26.11 13.37 4.50
N ALA A 43 27.03 12.54 4.01
CA ALA A 43 28.25 12.22 4.74
C ALA A 43 29.11 13.48 5.00
N GLU A 44 29.03 14.46 4.11
CA GLU A 44 29.68 15.77 4.23
C GLU A 44 28.83 16.80 5.03
N GLY A 45 27.61 16.45 5.44
CA GLY A 45 26.67 17.34 6.12
C GLY A 45 26.13 18.48 5.26
N ARG A 46 26.08 18.28 3.94
CA ARG A 46 25.65 19.27 2.93
C ARG A 46 24.36 18.90 2.22
N ASP A 47 23.70 17.82 2.62
CA ASP A 47 22.46 17.37 2.01
C ASP A 47 21.29 18.30 2.32
N THR A 48 20.40 18.43 1.33
CA THR A 48 19.17 19.20 1.45
C THR A 48 17.93 18.31 1.26
N PRO A 49 16.75 18.73 1.73
CA PRO A 49 15.50 18.03 1.43
C PRO A 49 15.27 17.88 -0.08
N GLU A 50 15.69 18.86 -0.88
CA GLU A 50 15.60 18.82 -2.35
C GLU A 50 16.44 17.68 -2.94
N ASP A 51 17.67 17.47 -2.45
CA ASP A 51 18.55 16.38 -2.91
C ASP A 51 17.91 15.00 -2.67
N TRP A 52 17.28 14.84 -1.51
CA TRP A 52 16.57 13.60 -1.16
C TRP A 52 15.26 13.44 -1.91
N SER A 53 14.53 14.52 -2.18
CA SER A 53 13.30 14.48 -3.00
C SER A 53 13.59 14.05 -4.43
N ALA A 54 14.70 14.53 -5.02
CA ALA A 54 15.16 14.09 -6.34
C ALA A 54 15.51 12.59 -6.35
N THR A 55 16.16 12.10 -5.28
CA THR A 55 16.48 10.67 -5.12
C THR A 55 15.23 9.80 -5.02
N VAL A 56 14.22 10.21 -4.24
CA VAL A 56 12.94 9.51 -4.14
C VAL A 56 12.28 9.41 -5.52
N THR A 57 12.20 10.53 -6.24
CA THR A 57 11.61 10.58 -7.60
C THR A 57 12.31 9.63 -8.57
N ALA A 58 13.65 9.52 -8.50
CA ALA A 58 14.41 8.61 -9.34
C ALA A 58 14.21 7.12 -8.98
N LEU A 59 13.94 6.80 -7.71
CA LEU A 59 13.74 5.43 -7.23
C LEU A 59 12.30 4.91 -7.40
N GLU A 60 11.30 5.79 -7.44
CA GLU A 60 9.88 5.42 -7.59
C GLU A 60 9.57 4.44 -8.74
N PRO A 61 10.12 4.58 -9.96
CA PRO A 61 9.79 3.67 -11.07
C PRO A 61 10.49 2.31 -11.00
N LEU A 62 11.39 2.05 -10.04
CA LEU A 62 12.27 0.87 -10.07
C LEU A 62 11.69 -0.38 -9.40
N ASP A 63 10.48 -0.30 -8.85
CA ASP A 63 9.80 -1.38 -8.13
C ASP A 63 10.69 -2.02 -7.04
N ARG A 64 11.50 -1.17 -6.38
CA ARG A 64 12.39 -1.50 -5.26
C ARG A 64 11.84 -0.87 -3.97
N PRO A 65 10.84 -1.51 -3.32
CA PRO A 65 10.11 -0.88 -2.22
C PRO A 65 11.00 -0.55 -1.02
N TYR A 66 11.97 -1.41 -0.69
CA TYR A 66 12.90 -1.17 0.41
C TYR A 66 13.81 0.04 0.16
N ASP A 67 14.35 0.17 -1.05
CA ASP A 67 15.26 1.25 -1.40
C ASP A 67 14.56 2.61 -1.40
N LEU A 68 13.35 2.64 -1.96
CA LEU A 68 12.48 3.80 -1.94
C LEU A 68 12.09 4.20 -0.51
N ALA A 69 11.78 3.23 0.36
CA ALA A 69 11.49 3.48 1.77
C ALA A 69 12.71 4.06 2.51
N ARG A 70 13.92 3.58 2.21
CA ARG A 70 15.17 4.12 2.78
C ARG A 70 15.41 5.57 2.34
N ALA A 71 15.18 5.90 1.08
CA ALA A 71 15.30 7.29 0.59
C ALA A 71 14.24 8.22 1.20
N ARG A 72 13.00 7.74 1.37
CA ARG A 72 11.92 8.50 2.03
C ARG A 72 12.21 8.78 3.51
N LEU A 73 12.82 7.82 4.22
CA LEU A 73 13.27 8.01 5.60
C LEU A 73 14.34 9.12 5.67
N ARG A 74 15.30 9.12 4.75
CA ARG A 74 16.35 10.15 4.69
C ARG A 74 15.81 11.54 4.36
N LEU A 75 14.83 11.62 3.45
CA LEU A 75 14.11 12.87 3.19
C LEU A 75 13.43 13.41 4.46
N ALA A 76 12.73 12.54 5.20
CA ALA A 76 12.09 12.94 6.46
C ALA A 76 13.10 13.43 7.50
N GLU A 77 14.26 12.76 7.62
CA GLU A 77 15.35 13.24 8.48
C GLU A 77 15.83 14.64 8.07
N SER A 78 16.09 14.84 6.76
CA SER A 78 16.59 16.12 6.25
C SER A 78 15.59 17.27 6.44
N LEU A 79 14.29 17.05 6.24
CA LEU A 79 13.23 18.05 6.54
C LEU A 79 13.24 18.50 8.01
N LEU A 80 13.44 17.54 8.92
CA LEU A 80 13.46 17.80 10.37
C LEU A 80 14.76 18.45 10.86
N VAL A 81 15.86 18.30 10.10
CA VAL A 81 17.19 18.85 10.43
C VAL A 81 17.45 20.19 9.74
N SER A 82 17.21 20.29 8.43
CA SER A 82 17.54 21.46 7.59
C SER A 82 16.88 22.74 8.11
N SER A 83 15.64 22.61 8.55
CA SER A 83 14.86 23.69 9.14
C SER A 83 15.39 24.21 10.48
N ALA A 84 16.25 23.47 11.20
CA ALA A 84 16.91 23.96 12.42
C ALA A 84 17.84 25.17 12.18
N THR A 85 18.30 25.38 10.93
CA THR A 85 19.16 26.51 10.55
C THR A 85 18.38 27.80 10.21
N ALA A 86 17.06 27.71 10.03
CA ALA A 86 16.17 28.81 9.65
C ALA A 86 14.94 28.94 10.58
N GLY A 87 15.12 28.77 11.90
CA GLY A 87 14.05 28.97 12.90
C GLY A 87 13.32 27.70 13.37
N GLY A 88 13.85 26.52 13.03
CA GLY A 88 13.25 25.22 13.35
C GLY A 88 12.30 24.71 12.25
N PRO A 89 11.87 23.43 12.29
CA PRO A 89 10.92 22.85 11.35
C PRO A 89 9.65 23.68 11.26
N THR A 90 9.25 24.01 10.03
CA THR A 90 7.91 24.55 9.80
C THR A 90 6.87 23.48 10.11
N GLU A 91 5.61 23.88 10.28
CA GLU A 91 4.51 22.93 10.44
C GLU A 91 4.37 22.05 9.19
N ASP A 92 4.53 22.64 8.00
CA ASP A 92 4.53 21.93 6.71
C ASP A 92 5.65 20.89 6.60
N ASP A 93 6.87 21.19 7.07
CA ASP A 93 7.97 20.22 7.11
C ASP A 93 7.65 19.03 8.01
N ARG A 94 7.03 19.28 9.17
CA ARG A 94 6.64 18.22 10.11
C ARG A 94 5.53 17.35 9.54
N ASP A 95 4.55 17.95 8.88
CA ASP A 95 3.46 17.23 8.23
C ASP A 95 3.99 16.37 7.08
N ARG A 96 4.89 16.93 6.26
CA ARG A 96 5.52 16.21 5.16
C ARG A 96 6.39 15.05 5.66
N ALA A 97 7.20 15.27 6.71
CA ALA A 97 7.99 14.23 7.34
C ALA A 97 7.09 13.13 7.95
N THR A 98 5.98 13.51 8.60
CA THR A 98 5.01 12.55 9.17
C THR A 98 4.44 11.64 8.09
N GLU A 99 4.04 12.20 6.94
CA GLU A 99 3.48 11.40 5.84
C GLU A 99 4.52 10.46 5.23
N LEU A 100 5.75 10.92 5.04
CA LEU A 100 6.85 10.08 4.58
C LEU A 100 7.09 8.90 5.55
N LEU A 101 7.12 9.15 6.86
CA LEU A 101 7.33 8.11 7.86
C LEU A 101 6.19 7.08 7.90
N ARG A 102 4.95 7.49 7.64
CA ARG A 102 3.82 6.55 7.48
C ARG A 102 4.01 5.65 6.26
N LEU A 103 4.44 6.20 5.12
CA LEU A 103 4.75 5.41 3.93
C LEU A 103 5.90 4.42 4.19
N VAL A 104 6.95 4.83 4.90
CA VAL A 104 8.06 3.94 5.30
C VAL A 104 7.55 2.84 6.24
N SER A 105 6.71 3.17 7.23
CA SER A 105 6.16 2.19 8.16
C SER A 105 5.33 1.13 7.43
N ALA A 106 4.45 1.53 6.51
CA ALA A 106 3.64 0.59 5.73
C ALA A 106 4.50 -0.38 4.90
N VAL A 107 5.57 0.11 4.28
CA VAL A 107 6.52 -0.74 3.55
C VAL A 107 7.30 -1.64 4.50
N ALA A 108 7.75 -1.12 5.65
CA ALA A 108 8.49 -1.90 6.63
C ALA A 108 7.64 -3.04 7.20
N ASP A 109 6.38 -2.79 7.50
CA ASP A 109 5.42 -3.79 7.98
C ASP A 109 5.15 -4.86 6.91
N HIS A 110 4.94 -4.44 5.67
CA HIS A 110 4.72 -5.36 4.54
C HIS A 110 5.94 -6.28 4.30
N LEU A 111 7.16 -5.74 4.43
CA LEU A 111 8.40 -6.48 4.20
C LEU A 111 8.93 -7.20 5.46
N GLY A 112 8.34 -6.97 6.64
CA GLY A 112 8.89 -7.43 7.92
C GLY A 112 10.27 -6.82 8.25
N ALA A 113 10.57 -5.64 7.72
CA ALA A 113 11.88 -5.00 7.80
C ALA A 113 12.09 -4.30 9.15
N ARG A 114 12.36 -5.08 10.20
CA ARG A 114 12.59 -4.59 11.57
C ARG A 114 13.52 -3.37 11.69
N PRO A 115 14.67 -3.31 10.98
CA PRO A 115 15.55 -2.14 11.07
C PRO A 115 14.91 -0.84 10.59
N LEU A 116 14.01 -0.91 9.60
CA LEU A 116 13.27 0.26 9.12
C LEU A 116 12.21 0.67 10.14
N THR A 117 11.47 -0.28 10.71
CA THR A 117 10.48 -0.03 11.76
C THR A 117 11.10 0.68 12.96
N GLU A 118 12.25 0.20 13.44
CA GLU A 118 13.00 0.81 14.55
C GLU A 118 13.48 2.23 14.21
N SER A 119 14.00 2.42 12.99
CA SER A 119 14.48 3.73 12.54
C SER A 119 13.35 4.76 12.45
N VAL A 120 12.19 4.36 11.93
CA VAL A 120 10.98 5.20 11.87
C VAL A 120 10.51 5.58 13.27
N ALA A 121 10.43 4.60 14.19
CA ALA A 121 10.01 4.84 15.57
C ALA A 121 10.95 5.81 16.30
N LEU A 122 12.27 5.62 16.16
CA LEU A 122 13.28 6.49 16.77
C LEU A 122 13.17 7.92 16.25
N LEU A 123 13.02 8.09 14.94
CA LEU A 123 12.93 9.42 14.33
C LEU A 123 11.64 10.15 14.74
N ALA A 124 10.49 9.46 14.68
CA ALA A 124 9.22 10.02 15.11
C ALA A 124 9.25 10.42 16.59
N GLN A 125 9.85 9.60 17.46
CA GLN A 125 10.01 9.91 18.88
C GLN A 125 10.89 11.15 19.09
N ARG A 126 12.05 11.23 18.40
CA ARG A 126 12.97 12.38 18.49
C ARG A 126 12.32 13.68 18.03
N ALA A 127 11.51 13.61 16.98
CA ALA A 127 10.79 14.75 16.41
C ALA A 127 9.44 15.03 17.09
N ARG A 128 9.01 14.19 18.04
CA ARG A 128 7.69 14.23 18.70
C ARG A 128 6.52 14.20 17.70
N LEU A 129 6.65 13.39 16.64
CA LEU A 129 5.62 13.20 15.62
C LEU A 129 4.70 12.03 15.98
N SER A 130 3.39 12.21 15.74
CA SER A 130 2.40 11.14 15.91
C SER A 130 2.11 10.46 14.57
N LEU A 131 2.64 9.24 14.39
CA LEU A 131 2.46 8.46 13.16
C LEU A 131 1.11 7.74 13.12
N THR A 132 0.49 7.51 14.28
CA THR A 132 -0.91 7.13 14.37
C THR A 132 -1.76 8.22 13.74
N ARG A 133 -2.60 7.82 12.78
CA ARG A 133 -3.52 8.71 12.09
C ARG A 133 -4.46 9.36 13.12
N ASP A 134 -4.18 10.60 13.51
CA ASP A 134 -5.25 11.54 13.79
C ASP A 134 -5.63 12.10 12.42
N VAL A 135 -6.54 11.40 11.74
CA VAL A 135 -7.08 11.90 10.48
C VAL A 135 -7.84 13.17 10.84
N PRO A 136 -7.51 14.35 10.29
CA PRO A 136 -8.48 15.42 10.26
C PRO A 136 -9.63 14.87 9.43
N ARG A 137 -10.70 14.48 10.12
CA ARG A 137 -11.92 13.90 9.58
C ARG A 137 -12.56 14.94 8.66
N ARG A 138 -12.08 15.02 7.42
CA ARG A 138 -12.87 15.56 6.32
C ARG A 138 -13.92 14.50 6.04
N ASP A 139 -15.16 14.92 6.22
CA ASP A 139 -16.38 14.15 6.02
C ASP A 139 -16.36 13.37 4.69
N ALA A 140 -15.89 12.14 4.77
CA ALA A 140 -16.19 11.07 3.82
C ALA A 140 -16.97 10.02 4.63
N PRO A 141 -18.08 9.48 4.07
CA PRO A 141 -18.93 8.57 4.82
C PRO A 141 -18.11 7.37 5.29
N ALA A 142 -18.10 7.14 6.60
CA ALA A 142 -17.40 6.04 7.23
C ALA A 142 -17.81 4.72 6.57
N ASP A 143 -16.83 3.90 6.19
CA ASP A 143 -17.10 2.49 5.92
C ASP A 143 -17.65 1.90 7.23
N PRO A 144 -18.94 1.52 7.30
CA PRO A 144 -19.52 1.14 8.58
C PRO A 144 -18.92 -0.16 9.13
N ALA A 145 -18.14 -0.92 8.33
CA ALA A 145 -17.40 -2.08 8.81
C ALA A 145 -16.20 -1.72 9.67
N GLU A 146 -15.59 -0.54 9.47
CA GLU A 146 -14.48 -0.05 10.30
C GLU A 146 -14.97 0.41 11.68
N GLU A 147 -16.22 0.86 11.79
CA GLU A 147 -16.85 1.29 13.05
C GLU A 147 -16.97 0.16 14.07
N PHE A 148 -17.10 -1.10 13.62
CA PHE A 148 -17.23 -2.27 14.50
C PHE A 148 -15.91 -2.99 14.81
N GLY A 149 -14.76 -2.49 14.33
CA GLY A 149 -13.45 -3.09 14.61
C GLY A 149 -13.32 -4.55 14.11
N LEU A 150 -13.95 -4.86 12.97
CA LEU A 150 -13.88 -6.19 12.35
C LEU A 150 -12.53 -6.37 11.63
N THR A 151 -11.85 -7.46 11.97
CA THR A 151 -10.65 -7.91 11.25
C THR A 151 -10.99 -8.30 9.80
N SER A 152 -10.00 -8.36 8.92
CA SER A 152 -10.18 -8.83 7.53
C SER A 152 -10.88 -10.18 7.48
N ARG A 153 -10.48 -11.11 8.35
CA ARG A 153 -11.06 -12.45 8.42
C ARG A 153 -12.51 -12.47 8.89
N GLU A 154 -12.86 -11.59 9.83
CA GLU A 154 -14.24 -11.45 10.32
C GLU A 154 -15.14 -10.80 9.26
N ARG A 155 -14.62 -9.88 8.44
CA ARG A 155 -15.35 -9.32 7.29
C ARG A 155 -15.70 -10.39 6.26
N ASP A 156 -14.78 -11.29 5.95
CA ASP A 156 -15.03 -12.40 5.02
C ASP A 156 -16.12 -13.34 5.55
N VAL A 157 -16.06 -13.68 6.85
CA VAL A 157 -17.10 -14.49 7.50
C VAL A 157 -18.45 -13.76 7.52
N LEU A 158 -18.49 -12.48 7.87
CA LEU A 158 -19.71 -11.68 7.91
C LEU A 158 -20.35 -11.55 6.52
N ARG A 159 -19.56 -11.44 5.45
CA ARG A 159 -20.04 -11.45 4.07
C ARG A 159 -20.81 -12.74 3.75
N LEU A 160 -20.25 -13.89 4.13
CA LEU A 160 -20.90 -15.18 3.90
C LEU A 160 -22.14 -15.39 4.78
N VAL A 161 -22.14 -14.84 6.00
CA VAL A 161 -23.33 -14.80 6.87
C VAL A 161 -24.43 -13.92 6.24
N ALA A 162 -24.08 -12.78 5.65
CA ALA A 162 -25.03 -11.86 5.02
C ALA A 162 -25.75 -12.47 3.81
N VAL A 163 -25.09 -13.38 3.07
CA VAL A 163 -25.70 -14.16 1.98
C VAL A 163 -26.32 -15.49 2.45
N GLY A 164 -26.40 -15.73 3.76
CA GLY A 164 -27.14 -16.85 4.34
C GLY A 164 -26.38 -18.18 4.46
N ARG A 165 -25.06 -18.22 4.28
CA ARG A 165 -24.28 -19.48 4.38
C ARG A 165 -24.25 -20.04 5.80
N SER A 166 -24.35 -21.36 5.93
CA SER A 166 -24.17 -22.08 7.20
C SER A 166 -22.70 -22.13 7.63
N ASN A 167 -22.41 -22.37 8.91
CA ASN A 167 -21.02 -22.48 9.40
C ASN A 167 -20.21 -23.56 8.67
N ARG A 168 -20.88 -24.62 8.20
CA ARG A 168 -20.25 -25.66 7.38
C ARG A 168 -19.87 -25.13 6.00
N GLN A 169 -20.77 -24.42 5.33
CA GLN A 169 -20.49 -23.84 4.01
C GLN A 169 -19.44 -22.71 4.11
N ILE A 170 -19.47 -21.90 5.16
CA ILE A 170 -18.44 -20.90 5.47
C ILE A 170 -17.09 -21.58 5.66
N ALA A 171 -17.06 -22.69 6.40
CA ALA A 171 -15.85 -23.47 6.62
C ALA A 171 -15.28 -24.04 5.32
N GLU A 172 -16.13 -24.57 4.44
CA GLU A 172 -15.75 -25.09 3.12
C GLU A 172 -15.21 -23.97 2.22
N GLU A 173 -15.89 -22.82 2.15
CA GLU A 173 -15.52 -21.69 1.28
C GLU A 173 -14.26 -20.96 1.75
N LEU A 174 -14.03 -20.92 3.07
CA LEU A 174 -12.89 -20.24 3.67
C LEU A 174 -11.75 -21.19 4.07
N PHE A 175 -11.84 -22.48 3.73
CA PHE A 175 -10.86 -23.53 4.05
C PHE A 175 -10.50 -23.61 5.55
N ILE A 176 -11.50 -23.59 6.42
CA ILE A 176 -11.35 -23.71 7.89
C ILE A 176 -12.27 -24.79 8.46
N SER A 177 -12.12 -25.12 9.74
CA SER A 177 -13.05 -26.07 10.39
C SER A 177 -14.42 -25.41 10.68
N PRO A 178 -15.54 -26.17 10.69
CA PRO A 178 -16.84 -25.67 11.12
C PRO A 178 -16.84 -25.10 12.54
N LYS A 179 -15.97 -25.63 13.42
CA LYS A 179 -15.78 -25.12 14.78
C LYS A 179 -15.13 -23.73 14.77
N THR A 180 -14.11 -23.52 13.94
CA THR A 180 -13.43 -22.23 13.75
C THR A 180 -14.40 -21.19 13.16
N ALA A 181 -15.20 -21.57 12.16
CA ALA A 181 -16.24 -20.71 11.62
C ALA A 181 -17.25 -20.28 12.70
N SER A 182 -17.67 -21.21 13.58
CA SER A 182 -18.55 -20.90 14.70
C SER A 182 -17.95 -19.87 15.67
N VAL A 183 -16.65 -19.96 15.97
CA VAL A 183 -15.95 -19.00 16.85
C VAL A 183 -15.92 -17.62 16.20
N HIS A 184 -15.60 -17.53 14.90
CA HIS A 184 -15.63 -16.26 14.19
C HIS A 184 -17.03 -15.64 14.19
N VAL A 185 -18.08 -16.42 13.95
CA VAL A 185 -19.46 -15.92 14.00
C VAL A 185 -19.79 -15.38 15.40
N SER A 186 -19.46 -16.10 16.48
CA SER A 186 -19.68 -15.62 17.85
C SER A 186 -18.96 -14.30 18.14
N ASN A 187 -17.71 -14.17 17.73
CA ASN A 187 -16.93 -12.93 17.91
C ASN A 187 -17.52 -11.77 17.11
N ILE A 188 -17.99 -12.03 15.89
CA ILE A 188 -18.67 -11.03 15.05
C ILE A 188 -19.96 -10.55 15.71
N LEU A 189 -20.80 -11.46 16.23
CA LEU A 189 -22.03 -11.07 16.94
C LEU A 189 -21.73 -10.16 18.14
N ALA A 190 -20.69 -10.50 18.91
CA ALA A 190 -20.24 -9.69 20.03
C ALA A 190 -19.76 -8.29 19.61
N LYS A 191 -18.98 -8.21 18.52
CA LYS A 191 -18.48 -6.94 17.98
C LYS A 191 -19.56 -6.07 17.36
N LEU A 192 -20.56 -6.68 16.73
CA LEU A 192 -21.72 -6.00 16.14
C LEU A 192 -22.79 -5.64 17.18
N GLY A 193 -22.69 -6.17 18.41
CA GLY A 193 -23.67 -5.93 19.48
C GLY A 193 -25.05 -6.56 19.23
N VAL A 194 -25.11 -7.65 18.45
CA VAL A 194 -26.37 -8.31 18.05
C VAL A 194 -26.50 -9.69 18.66
N ALA A 195 -27.74 -10.14 18.88
CA ALA A 195 -28.03 -11.39 19.57
C ALA A 195 -28.00 -12.60 18.63
N GLY A 196 -28.08 -12.38 17.31
CA GLY A 196 -28.21 -13.48 16.36
C GLY A 196 -27.69 -13.22 14.96
N ARG A 197 -27.42 -14.31 14.24
CA ARG A 197 -26.93 -14.30 12.85
C ARG A 197 -27.84 -13.55 11.87
N GLY A 198 -29.15 -13.58 12.10
CA GLY A 198 -30.13 -12.89 11.25
C GLY A 198 -30.02 -11.37 11.42
N GLU A 199 -29.83 -10.90 12.66
CA GLU A 199 -29.60 -9.49 12.96
C GLU A 199 -28.26 -9.02 12.39
N ALA A 200 -27.21 -9.85 12.46
CA ALA A 200 -25.92 -9.55 11.84
C ALA A 200 -26.03 -9.40 10.31
N ALA A 201 -26.78 -10.29 9.64
CA ALA A 201 -27.03 -10.21 8.21
C ALA A 201 -27.84 -8.95 7.85
N ALA A 202 -28.91 -8.66 8.59
CA ALA A 202 -29.73 -7.46 8.39
C ALA A 202 -28.91 -6.18 8.61
N LEU A 203 -28.03 -6.16 9.60
CA LEU A 203 -27.13 -5.04 9.89
C LEU A 203 -26.14 -4.83 8.75
N ALA A 204 -25.52 -5.91 8.24
CA ALA A 204 -24.58 -5.83 7.12
C ALA A 204 -25.23 -5.29 5.84
N HIS A 205 -26.47 -5.70 5.54
CA HIS A 205 -27.25 -5.19 4.41
C HIS A 205 -27.68 -3.74 4.58
N ARG A 206 -28.18 -3.38 5.77
CA ARG A 206 -28.60 -2.01 6.10
C ARG A 206 -27.45 -1.00 5.94
N LEU A 207 -26.25 -1.42 6.33
CA LEU A 207 -25.05 -0.60 6.26
C LEU A 207 -24.31 -0.73 4.92
N ARG A 208 -24.82 -1.54 3.98
CA ARG A 208 -24.21 -1.80 2.66
C ARG A 208 -22.73 -2.17 2.76
N LEU A 209 -22.37 -2.97 3.77
CA LEU A 209 -20.98 -3.34 4.08
C LEU A 209 -20.31 -4.13 2.95
N PHE A 210 -21.11 -4.77 2.10
CA PHE A 210 -20.64 -5.49 0.94
C PHE A 210 -21.50 -5.08 -0.25
N PRO A 211 -20.90 -4.84 -1.43
CA PRO A 211 -21.68 -4.65 -2.64
C PRO A 211 -22.51 -5.90 -2.90
N ASP A 212 -23.78 -5.73 -3.29
CA ASP A 212 -24.64 -6.82 -3.75
C ASP A 212 -23.91 -7.55 -4.89
N GLN A 213 -23.34 -8.72 -4.59
CA GLN A 213 -22.90 -9.60 -5.66
C GLN A 213 -24.15 -10.12 -6.36
N PRO A 214 -24.29 -9.93 -7.67
CA PRO A 214 -25.40 -10.52 -8.40
C PRO A 214 -25.34 -12.03 -8.18
N VAL A 215 -26.43 -12.57 -7.65
CA VAL A 215 -26.65 -14.02 -7.57
C VAL A 215 -26.51 -14.55 -9.00
N LEU A 216 -25.37 -15.17 -9.31
CA LEU A 216 -25.25 -16.03 -10.48
C LEU A 216 -26.19 -17.20 -10.23
N VAL A 217 -27.42 -17.06 -10.70
CA VAL A 217 -28.38 -18.15 -10.83
C VAL A 217 -27.74 -19.14 -11.81
N ALA A 218 -27.24 -20.25 -11.27
CA ALA A 218 -26.87 -21.39 -12.09
C ALA A 218 -28.10 -21.82 -12.92
N PRO A 219 -27.97 -22.04 -14.23
CA PRO A 219 -29.10 -22.50 -15.03
C PRO A 219 -29.60 -23.85 -14.50
N PRO A 220 -30.93 -24.07 -14.43
CA PRO A 220 -31.48 -25.36 -14.03
C PRO A 220 -31.00 -26.43 -15.02
N GLY A 221 -30.64 -27.58 -14.46
CA GLY A 221 -29.93 -28.67 -15.12
C GLY A 221 -30.50 -29.09 -16.47
N ALA A 222 -29.58 -29.39 -17.39
CA ALA A 222 -29.84 -30.25 -18.52
C ALA A 222 -30.24 -31.64 -17.99
N GLY A 223 -31.55 -31.87 -17.93
CA GLY A 223 -32.17 -33.15 -17.65
C GLY A 223 -33.18 -33.47 -18.75
N THR A 224 -32.72 -34.29 -19.69
CA THR A 224 -33.47 -35.38 -20.33
C THR A 224 -34.80 -35.07 -21.01
N THR A 225 -34.80 -35.07 -22.34
CA THR A 225 -35.89 -35.60 -23.16
C THR A 225 -35.36 -35.91 -24.57
N GLY A 226 -35.50 -37.17 -24.99
CA GLY A 226 -35.08 -37.69 -26.30
C GLY A 226 -34.50 -39.08 -26.19
#